data_AF-A0A3C1C7W9-F1
#
_entry.id   AF-A0A3C1C7W9-F1
#
_cell.length_a   1.000
_cell.length_b   1.000
_cell.length_c   1.000
_cell.angle_alpha   90.00
_cell.angle_beta   90.00
_cell.angle_gamma   90.00
#
_symmetry.space_group_name_H-M   'P 1'
#
loop_
_entity.id
_entity.type
_entity.pdbx_description
1 polymer ?
#
loop_
_entity_poly.entity_id
_entity_poly.type
_entity_poly.pdbx_seq_one_letter_code
_entity_poly.pdbx_strand_id
1 'polypeptide(L)' 'MNTVGRIFRISLYGESHGKAVGVVIDGCPAGIQLTEEDF' A
#
# COMPACT_ATOMS: atom_id res chain seq x y z
N MET A 1 -3.45 -12.38 8.15
CA MET A 1 -2.13 -11.76 8.37
C MET A 1 -1.77 -11.12 7.04
N ASN A 2 -2.16 -9.86 6.86
CA ASN A 2 -2.28 -9.23 5.54
C ASN A 2 -1.17 -8.20 5.30
N THR A 3 -0.09 -8.31 6.07
CA THR A 3 1.05 -7.40 6.02
C THR A 3 2.30 -8.18 5.67
N VAL A 4 3.02 -7.69 4.67
CA VAL A 4 4.33 -8.23 4.26
C VAL A 4 5.41 -7.15 4.40
N GLY A 5 6.62 -7.57 4.72
CA GLY A 5 7.77 -6.67 4.90
C GLY A 5 8.07 -6.31 6.36
N ARG A 6 9.22 -5.65 6.57
CA ARG A 6 9.74 -5.31 7.91
C ARG A 6 10.05 -3.82 8.05
N ILE A 7 10.92 -3.28 7.19
CA ILE A 7 11.26 -1.84 7.15
C ILE A 7 10.31 -1.12 6.20
N PHE A 8 10.17 -1.62 4.97
CA PHE A 8 9.12 -1.22 4.04
C PHE A 8 7.99 -2.26 4.13
N ARG A 9 6.83 -1.84 4.63
CA ARG A 9 5.71 -2.73 4.99
C ARG A 9 4.51 -2.43 4.11
N ILE A 10 3.88 -3.46 3.57
CA ILE A 10 2.67 -3.35 2.75
C ILE A 10 1.55 -4.09 3.45
N SER A 11 0.45 -3.40 3.74
CA SER A 11 -0.74 -3.98 4.37
C SER A 11 -1.92 -3.91 3.42
N LEU A 12 -2.52 -5.06 3.09
CA LEU A 12 -3.63 -5.15 2.15
C LEU A 12 -4.99 -5.04 2.86
N TYR A 13 -5.94 -4.35 2.23
CA TYR A 13 -7.33 -4.26 2.66
C TYR A 13 -8.31 -4.40 1.49
N GLY A 14 -9.57 -4.69 1.83
CA GLY A 14 -10.65 -4.95 0.88
C GLY A 14 -10.96 -6.43 0.71
N GLU A 15 -12.12 -6.70 0.10
CA GLU A 15 -12.67 -8.04 -0.09
C GLU A 15 -12.99 -8.29 -1.56
N SER A 16 -13.03 -9.56 -1.98
CA SER A 16 -13.10 -9.95 -3.40
C SER A 16 -14.34 -9.43 -4.16
N HIS A 17 -15.45 -9.20 -3.45
CA HIS A 17 -16.71 -8.69 -4.01
C HIS A 17 -17.08 -7.31 -3.43
N GLY A 18 -16.12 -6.63 -2.82
CA GLY A 18 -16.28 -5.28 -2.30
C GLY A 18 -16.19 -4.23 -3.41
N LYS A 19 -16.63 -3.01 -3.10
CA LYS A 19 -16.58 -1.90 -4.06
C LYS A 19 -15.15 -1.46 -4.41
N ALA A 20 -14.18 -1.74 -3.53
CA ALA A 20 -12.78 -1.39 -3.72
C ALA A 20 -11.87 -2.31 -2.90
N VAL A 21 -10.62 -2.40 -3.36
CA VAL A 21 -9.48 -3.00 -2.65
C VAL A 21 -8.33 -2.01 -2.65
N GLY A 22 -7.37 -2.18 -1.74
CA GLY A 22 -6.22 -1.30 -1.69
C GLY A 22 -5.14 -1.78 -0.74
N VAL A 23 -4.11 -0.95 -0.62
CA VAL A 23 -2.96 -1.21 0.24
C VAL A 23 -2.55 0.03 1.00
N VAL A 24 -1.97 -0.16 2.18
CA VAL A 24 -1.26 0.86 2.94
C VAL A 24 0.22 0.50 2.92
N ILE A 25 1.04 1.45 2.46
CA ILE A 25 2.49 1.33 2.44
C ILE A 25 3.05 2.16 3.60
N ASP A 26 3.87 1.52 4.44
CA ASP A 26 4.62 2.17 5.52
C ASP A 26 6.13 1.97 5.34
N GLY A 27 6.91 2.93 5.80
CA GLY A 27 8.37 2.97 5.65
C GLY A 27 8.84 3.54 4.31
N CYS A 28 7.96 4.21 3.56
CA CYS A 28 8.37 4.95 2.36
C CYS A 28 9.23 6.16 2.76
N PRO A 29 10.44 6.33 2.20
CA PRO A 29 11.27 7.49 2.46
C PRO A 29 10.58 8.80 2.06
N ALA A 30 10.74 9.84 2.87
CA ALA A 30 10.24 11.17 2.53
C ALA A 30 11.03 11.77 1.35
N GLY A 31 10.38 12.67 0.60
CA GLY A 31 11.00 13.41 -0.51
C GLY A 31 10.94 12.71 -1.87
N ILE A 32 10.35 11.51 -1.94
CA ILE A 32 9.99 10.88 -3.21
C ILE A 32 8.73 11.58 -3.74
N GLN A 33 8.80 12.17 -4.94
CA GLN A 33 7.62 12.66 -5.63
C GLN A 33 6.79 11.47 -6.09
N LEU A 34 5.49 11.51 -5.80
CA LEU A 34 4.51 10.50 -6.21
C LEU A 34 3.34 11.23 -6.86
N THR A 35 2.89 10.70 -7.99
CA THR A 35 1.74 11.15 -8.76
C THR A 35 0.83 9.97 -9.04
N GLU A 36 -0.40 10.21 -9.49
CA GLU A 36 -1.30 9.12 -9.87
C GLU A 36 -0.77 8.32 -11.07
N GLU A 37 0.08 8.91 -11.91
CA GLU A 37 0.67 8.24 -13.08
C GLU A 37 1.75 7.21 -12.71
N ASP A 38 2.22 7.22 -11.45
CA ASP A 38 3.18 6.25 -10.92
C ASP A 38 2.53 4.92 -10.48
N PHE A 39 1.19 4.82 -10.51
CA PHE A 39 0.40 3.69 -10.01
C PHE A 39 -0.52 3.09 -11.09
#